data_AF-A0A964PLD3-F1
#
_entry.id   AF-A0A964PLD3-F1
#
_cell.length_a   1.000
_cell.length_b   1.000
_cell.length_c   1.000
_cell.angle_alpha   90.00
_cell.angle_beta   90.00
_cell.angle_gamma   90.00
#
_symmetry.space_group_name_H-M   'P 1'
#
loop_
_entity.id
_entity.type
_entity.pdbx_description
1 polymer ?
#
loop_
_entity_poly.entity_id
_entity_poly.type
_entity_poly.pdbx_seq_one_letter_code
_entity_poly.pdbx_strand_id
1 'polypeptide(L)'
;MAISTKSGSIYFLRERDYLSGEISPYVKIGLVRDEKATEYRIAEHQTGNPRQIVDFKTLKSPFVEYLETQLHYRYAHYWIAGEWFVLDEERLGTVVSEAKSLIKQFKRHRGSILESQKLSKVESIYPERKVGKNERAWAVKLRRVKLRKDVLEAQRVIVSSQLRSVLGSAGSIDGVASVVKKEGGISFDKTAFETVHPFIYKKYLNIEKMELSGSFTLRSKMQLRHEEPKLYEAMHSAKEEVGKLRHKISSKTIRRSADIENLHTEYLEVQRQIYITDWEYHKLEAALKNAVGLSKGLEGLCGWNRTIQTKIEFNQKQFKEERPRLYEKFQLNKPITLAISINPCRPYAFKH
;
A
#
# COMPACT_ATOMS: atom_id res chain seq x y z
N MET A 1 4.16 3.55 -0.97
CA MET A 1 5.18 2.46 -0.97
C MET A 1 6.17 2.72 -2.09
N ALA A 2 7.40 2.20 -2.00
CA ALA A 2 8.29 2.20 -3.17
C ALA A 2 7.75 1.22 -4.22
N ILE A 3 7.83 1.57 -5.51
CA ILE A 3 7.44 0.65 -6.59
C ILE A 3 8.43 -0.52 -6.59
N SER A 4 7.91 -1.75 -6.46
CA SER A 4 8.70 -2.97 -6.68
C SER A 4 9.15 -3.02 -8.13
N THR A 5 10.45 -3.17 -8.34
CA THR A 5 11.07 -3.15 -9.67
C THR A 5 11.27 -4.54 -10.27
N LYS A 6 10.66 -5.56 -9.65
CA LYS A 6 10.67 -6.94 -10.14
C LYS A 6 9.91 -7.04 -11.46
N SER A 7 10.56 -7.61 -12.46
CA SER A 7 9.94 -7.99 -13.73
C SER A 7 9.21 -9.33 -13.61
N GLY A 8 8.37 -9.62 -14.60
CA GLY A 8 7.70 -10.91 -14.73
C GLY A 8 6.53 -10.82 -15.68
N SER A 9 5.58 -11.73 -15.53
CA SER A 9 4.39 -11.84 -16.37
C SER A 9 3.12 -11.72 -15.56
N ILE A 10 2.17 -10.91 -16.03
CA ILE A 10 0.78 -10.96 -15.56
C ILE A 10 0.01 -11.92 -16.46
N TYR A 11 -0.81 -12.79 -15.88
CA TYR A 11 -1.66 -13.71 -16.61
C TYR A 11 -3.14 -13.44 -16.33
N PHE A 12 -3.99 -13.81 -17.29
CA PHE A 12 -5.44 -13.77 -17.23
C PHE A 12 -5.93 -15.17 -17.55
N LEU A 13 -6.27 -15.96 -16.53
CA LEU A 13 -6.73 -17.34 -16.72
C LEU A 13 -8.25 -17.39 -16.65
N ARG A 14 -8.86 -18.17 -17.53
CA ARG A 14 -10.29 -18.52 -17.49
C ARG A 14 -10.44 -19.99 -17.13
N GLU A 15 -11.66 -20.37 -16.79
CA GLU A 15 -12.01 -21.77 -16.56
C GLU A 15 -13.01 -22.23 -17.63
N ARG A 16 -12.77 -23.39 -18.23
CA ARG A 16 -13.69 -24.05 -19.13
C ARG A 16 -14.22 -25.33 -18.49
N ASP A 17 -15.52 -25.54 -18.55
CA ASP A 17 -16.13 -26.79 -18.13
C ASP A 17 -15.81 -27.91 -19.14
N TYR A 18 -15.34 -29.07 -18.68
CA TYR A 18 -14.96 -30.16 -19.59
C TYR A 18 -16.16 -30.84 -20.25
N LEU A 19 -17.33 -30.83 -19.61
CA LEU A 19 -18.52 -31.54 -20.08
C LEU A 19 -19.33 -30.67 -21.05
N SER A 20 -19.57 -29.41 -20.70
CA SER A 20 -20.34 -28.49 -21.55
C SER A 20 -19.48 -27.70 -22.54
N GLY A 21 -18.17 -27.59 -22.30
CA GLY A 21 -17.28 -26.72 -23.08
C GLY A 21 -17.46 -25.23 -22.79
N GLU A 22 -18.38 -24.85 -21.90
CA GLU A 22 -18.67 -23.46 -21.57
C GLU A 22 -17.52 -22.81 -20.80
N ILE A 23 -17.24 -21.55 -21.11
CA ILE A 23 -16.22 -20.76 -20.41
C ILE A 23 -16.90 -19.96 -19.30
N SER A 24 -16.45 -20.15 -18.06
CA SER A 24 -16.97 -19.44 -16.90
C SER A 24 -16.68 -17.93 -16.98
N PRO A 25 -17.51 -17.07 -16.37
CA PRO A 25 -17.22 -15.64 -16.27
C PRO A 25 -16.09 -15.32 -15.29
N TYR A 26 -15.55 -16.33 -14.59
CA TYR A 26 -14.48 -16.15 -13.63
C TYR A 26 -13.13 -16.03 -14.34
N VAL A 27 -12.42 -14.96 -14.00
CA VAL A 27 -11.07 -14.69 -14.51
C VAL A 27 -10.12 -14.54 -13.33
N LYS A 28 -9.04 -15.32 -13.34
CA LYS A 28 -7.94 -15.16 -12.40
C LYS A 28 -6.93 -14.17 -12.96
N ILE A 29 -6.68 -13.08 -12.24
CA ILE A 29 -5.63 -12.11 -12.57
C ILE A 29 -4.51 -12.30 -11.56
N GLY A 30 -3.41 -12.92 -11.98
CA GLY A 30 -2.27 -13.18 -11.12
C GLY A 30 -0.93 -12.99 -11.83
N LEU A 31 0.16 -13.16 -11.10
CA LEU A 31 1.51 -12.95 -11.63
C LEU A 31 2.45 -14.15 -11.49
N VAL A 32 3.52 -14.08 -12.29
CA VAL A 32 4.74 -14.85 -12.13
C VAL A 32 5.92 -13.89 -12.14
N ARG A 33 6.88 -14.09 -11.24
CA ARG A 33 8.09 -13.25 -11.11
C ARG A 33 9.20 -13.78 -12.02
N ASP A 34 10.04 -12.86 -12.47
CA ASP A 34 11.27 -13.13 -13.21
C ASP A 34 11.00 -13.97 -14.48
N GLU A 35 11.85 -14.94 -14.78
CA GLU A 35 11.76 -15.79 -15.98
C GLU A 35 10.97 -17.08 -15.74
N LYS A 36 10.30 -17.23 -14.60
CA LYS A 36 9.46 -18.41 -14.36
C LYS A 36 8.35 -18.47 -15.42
N ALA A 37 8.17 -19.65 -15.98
CA ALA A 37 7.20 -19.89 -17.04
C ALA A 37 5.77 -19.89 -16.47
N THR A 38 4.83 -19.25 -17.17
CA THR A 38 3.42 -19.19 -16.76
C THR A 38 2.77 -20.57 -16.79
N GLU A 39 3.27 -21.45 -17.65
CA GLU A 39 2.84 -22.83 -17.84
C GLU A 39 2.95 -23.65 -16.55
N TYR A 40 4.03 -23.46 -15.78
CA TYR A 40 4.16 -24.10 -14.46
C TYR A 40 3.06 -23.67 -13.50
N ARG A 41 2.71 -22.38 -13.52
CA ARG A 41 1.67 -21.83 -12.65
C ARG A 41 0.28 -22.29 -13.09
N ILE A 42 0.05 -22.45 -14.39
CA ILE A 42 -1.18 -23.04 -14.93
C ILE A 42 -1.30 -24.51 -14.48
N ALA A 43 -0.23 -25.30 -14.56
CA ALA A 43 -0.22 -26.69 -14.09
C ALA A 43 -0.52 -26.81 -12.59
N GLU A 44 0.04 -25.92 -11.76
CA GLU A 44 -0.28 -25.83 -10.34
C GLU A 44 -1.77 -25.54 -10.11
N HIS A 45 -2.35 -24.57 -10.83
CA HIS A 45 -3.78 -24.25 -10.71
C HIS A 45 -4.70 -25.33 -11.29
N GLN A 46 -4.22 -26.11 -12.27
CA GLN A 46 -4.98 -27.21 -12.87
C GLN A 46 -5.03 -28.44 -11.96
N THR A 47 -4.02 -28.64 -11.12
CA THR A 47 -3.92 -29.82 -10.25
C THR A 47 -5.08 -29.87 -9.26
N GLY A 48 -5.96 -30.87 -9.41
CA GLY A 48 -7.16 -31.03 -8.58
C GLY A 48 -8.34 -30.11 -8.95
N ASN A 49 -8.23 -29.30 -10.00
CA ASN A 49 -9.34 -28.49 -10.49
C ASN A 49 -10.21 -29.30 -11.47
N PRO A 50 -11.52 -29.48 -11.22
CA PRO A 50 -12.42 -30.20 -12.11
C PRO A 50 -12.74 -29.44 -13.41
N ARG A 51 -12.28 -28.19 -13.57
CA ARG A 51 -12.40 -27.37 -14.78
C ARG A 51 -11.04 -27.19 -15.44
N GLN A 52 -11.04 -27.01 -16.76
CA GLN A 52 -9.84 -26.70 -17.52
C GLN A 52 -9.43 -25.26 -17.30
N ILE A 53 -8.21 -25.03 -16.84
CA ILE A 53 -7.60 -23.69 -16.78
C ILE A 53 -7.07 -23.33 -18.16
N VAL A 54 -7.53 -22.22 -18.71
CA VAL A 54 -7.16 -21.72 -20.04
C VAL A 54 -6.47 -20.37 -19.89
N ASP A 55 -5.26 -20.24 -20.44
CA ASP A 55 -4.62 -18.93 -20.55
C ASP A 55 -5.31 -18.10 -21.64
N PHE A 56 -6.06 -17.08 -21.22
CA PHE A 56 -6.63 -16.11 -22.14
C PHE A 56 -5.56 -15.12 -22.62
N LYS A 57 -4.70 -14.67 -21.70
CA LYS A 57 -3.60 -13.78 -22.03
C LYS A 57 -2.52 -13.77 -20.97
N THR A 58 -1.28 -13.80 -21.42
CA THR A 58 -0.10 -13.49 -20.60
C THR A 58 0.66 -12.29 -21.18
N LEU A 59 1.06 -11.34 -20.32
CA LEU A 59 1.78 -10.12 -20.70
C LEU A 59 3.02 -9.90 -19.83
N LYS A 60 4.17 -9.65 -20.45
CA LYS A 60 5.42 -9.30 -19.74
C LYS A 60 5.39 -7.84 -19.26
N SER A 61 5.70 -7.63 -17.99
CA SER A 61 5.78 -6.31 -17.33
C SER A 61 7.14 -6.11 -16.66
N PRO A 62 7.75 -4.91 -16.76
CA PRO A 62 8.96 -4.60 -16.00
C PRO A 62 8.70 -4.42 -14.49
N PHE A 63 7.45 -4.17 -14.08
CA PHE A 63 7.01 -3.96 -12.70
C PHE A 63 5.77 -4.82 -12.42
N VAL A 64 5.94 -6.14 -12.35
CA VAL A 64 4.81 -7.08 -12.39
C VAL A 64 3.96 -7.04 -11.12
N GLU A 65 4.56 -6.96 -9.94
CA GLU A 65 3.84 -6.87 -8.66
C GLU A 65 3.02 -5.58 -8.56
N TYR A 66 3.59 -4.48 -9.07
CA TYR A 66 2.90 -3.20 -9.12
C TYR A 66 1.76 -3.22 -10.15
N LEU A 67 1.94 -3.92 -11.28
CA LEU A 67 0.87 -4.11 -12.28
C LEU A 67 -0.31 -4.88 -11.70
N GLU A 68 -0.06 -6.02 -11.07
CA GLU A 68 -1.09 -6.84 -10.44
C GLU A 68 -1.88 -6.03 -9.42
N THR A 69 -1.18 -5.34 -8.52
CA THR A 69 -1.79 -4.45 -7.53
C THR A 69 -2.67 -3.38 -8.20
N GLN A 70 -2.18 -2.73 -9.27
CA GLN A 70 -2.96 -1.74 -10.01
C GLN A 70 -4.23 -2.35 -10.61
N LEU A 71 -4.16 -3.55 -11.21
CA LEU A 71 -5.33 -4.19 -11.80
C LEU A 71 -6.34 -4.61 -10.75
N HIS A 72 -5.90 -5.20 -9.63
CA HIS A 72 -6.80 -5.63 -8.55
C HIS A 72 -7.61 -4.47 -7.99
N TYR A 73 -6.96 -3.36 -7.64
CA TYR A 73 -7.67 -2.21 -7.07
C TYR A 73 -8.43 -1.37 -8.11
N ARG A 74 -7.99 -1.31 -9.37
CA ARG A 74 -8.74 -0.60 -10.42
C ARG A 74 -10.02 -1.31 -10.83
N TYR A 75 -10.05 -2.64 -10.69
CA TYR A 75 -11.19 -3.48 -11.02
C TYR A 75 -11.81 -4.14 -9.78
N ALA A 76 -11.65 -3.53 -8.60
CA ALA A 76 -12.11 -4.07 -7.33
C ALA A 76 -13.63 -4.34 -7.28
N HIS A 77 -14.43 -3.60 -8.06
CA HIS A 77 -15.87 -3.83 -8.22
C HIS A 77 -16.22 -5.20 -8.83
N TYR A 78 -15.30 -5.76 -9.60
CA TYR A 78 -15.43 -7.08 -10.23
C TYR A 78 -14.62 -8.16 -9.50
N TRP A 79 -13.80 -7.76 -8.53
CA TRP A 79 -12.97 -8.65 -7.73
C TRP A 79 -13.83 -9.36 -6.69
N ILE A 80 -13.82 -10.69 -6.64
CA ILE A 80 -14.72 -11.46 -5.78
C ILE A 80 -13.97 -12.06 -4.60
N ALA A 81 -12.90 -12.79 -4.85
CA ALA A 81 -12.13 -13.47 -3.81
C ALA A 81 -10.73 -13.85 -4.30
N GLY A 82 -9.73 -13.74 -3.43
CA GLY A 82 -8.35 -14.10 -3.76
C GLY A 82 -7.83 -13.31 -4.96
N GLU A 83 -7.66 -13.95 -6.11
CA GLU A 83 -7.23 -13.33 -7.38
C GLU A 83 -8.32 -13.42 -8.47
N TRP A 84 -9.56 -13.77 -8.09
CA TRP A 84 -10.65 -14.09 -9.00
C TRP A 84 -11.63 -12.93 -9.18
N PHE A 85 -11.96 -12.65 -10.44
CA PHE A 85 -12.84 -11.58 -10.88
C PHE A 85 -14.01 -12.18 -11.67
N VAL A 86 -15.18 -11.53 -11.67
CA VAL A 86 -16.23 -11.79 -12.65
C VAL A 86 -16.15 -10.75 -13.75
N LEU A 87 -15.72 -11.20 -14.92
CA LEU A 87 -15.54 -10.36 -16.10
C LEU A 87 -16.16 -11.10 -17.30
N ASP A 88 -17.13 -10.46 -17.93
CA ASP A 88 -17.55 -10.86 -19.28
C ASP A 88 -16.41 -10.59 -20.29
N GLU A 89 -16.62 -11.05 -21.53
CA GLU A 89 -15.59 -10.98 -22.57
C GLU A 89 -15.19 -9.54 -22.92
N GLU A 90 -16.14 -8.61 -22.96
CA GLU A 90 -15.91 -7.19 -23.23
C GLU A 90 -15.06 -6.54 -22.13
N ARG A 91 -15.45 -6.77 -20.86
CA ARG A 91 -14.72 -6.26 -19.69
C ARG A 91 -13.35 -6.88 -19.57
N LEU A 92 -13.20 -8.17 -19.83
CA LEU A 92 -11.89 -8.83 -19.87
C LEU A 92 -10.99 -8.20 -20.94
N GLY A 93 -11.53 -7.94 -22.13
CA GLY A 93 -10.83 -7.20 -23.18
C GLY A 93 -10.38 -5.80 -22.72
N THR A 94 -11.25 -5.08 -22.01
CA THR A 94 -10.95 -3.76 -21.43
C THR A 94 -9.81 -3.83 -20.41
N VAL A 95 -9.86 -4.79 -19.47
CA VAL A 95 -8.82 -4.97 -18.45
C VAL A 95 -7.47 -5.31 -19.09
N VAL A 96 -7.46 -6.18 -20.09
CA VAL A 96 -6.24 -6.54 -20.83
C VAL A 96 -5.69 -5.34 -21.61
N SER A 97 -6.56 -4.52 -22.19
CA SER A 97 -6.15 -3.28 -22.88
C SER A 97 -5.52 -2.28 -21.90
N GLU A 98 -6.11 -2.09 -20.73
CA GLU A 98 -5.56 -1.24 -19.69
C GLU A 98 -4.21 -1.77 -19.17
N ALA A 99 -4.09 -3.09 -18.96
CA ALA A 99 -2.83 -3.73 -18.57
C ALA A 99 -1.72 -3.44 -19.60
N LYS A 100 -2.02 -3.56 -20.90
CA LYS A 100 -1.07 -3.20 -21.98
C LYS A 100 -0.68 -1.73 -21.93
N SER A 101 -1.65 -0.82 -21.69
CA SER A 101 -1.39 0.62 -21.55
C SER A 101 -0.47 0.92 -20.37
N LEU A 102 -0.74 0.33 -19.19
CA LEU A 102 0.10 0.45 -18.01
C LEU A 102 1.51 -0.09 -18.27
N ILE A 103 1.64 -1.28 -18.88
CA ILE A 103 2.95 -1.84 -19.25
C ILE A 103 3.74 -0.89 -20.16
N LYS A 104 3.08 -0.28 -21.16
CA LYS A 104 3.71 0.70 -22.05
C LYS A 104 4.23 1.91 -21.26
N GLN A 105 3.44 2.41 -20.29
CA GLN A 105 3.88 3.49 -19.41
C GLN A 105 5.03 3.06 -18.49
N PHE A 106 4.96 1.86 -17.90
CA PHE A 106 6.01 1.33 -17.04
C PHE A 106 7.33 1.22 -17.78
N LYS A 107 7.32 0.69 -19.01
CA LYS A 107 8.51 0.64 -19.88
C LYS A 107 9.08 2.05 -20.14
N ARG A 108 8.22 3.02 -20.46
CA ARG A 108 8.63 4.42 -20.69
C ARG A 108 9.31 5.07 -19.49
N HIS A 109 8.81 4.80 -18.28
CA HIS A 109 9.31 5.42 -17.05
C HIS A 109 10.30 4.55 -16.28
N ARG A 110 10.64 3.35 -16.77
CA ARG A 110 11.48 2.38 -16.09
C ARG A 110 12.83 2.95 -15.70
N GLY A 111 13.54 3.55 -16.66
CA GLY A 111 14.85 4.16 -16.42
C GLY A 111 14.78 5.24 -15.33
N SER A 112 13.78 6.11 -15.40
CA SER A 112 13.59 7.18 -14.42
C SER A 112 13.35 6.63 -13.00
N ILE A 113 12.51 5.61 -12.85
CA ILE A 113 12.23 4.99 -11.55
C ILE A 113 13.46 4.30 -10.99
N LEU A 114 14.16 3.49 -11.81
CA LEU A 114 15.37 2.78 -11.38
C LEU A 114 16.47 3.76 -10.95
N GLU A 115 16.68 4.83 -11.71
CA GLU A 115 17.68 5.84 -11.37
C GLU A 115 17.34 6.54 -10.06
N SER A 116 16.08 6.88 -9.83
CA SER A 116 15.67 7.51 -8.57
C SER A 116 15.88 6.60 -7.34
N GLN A 117 15.79 5.28 -7.52
CA GLN A 117 16.07 4.28 -6.47
C GLN A 117 17.57 4.03 -6.27
N LYS A 118 18.39 4.20 -7.32
CA LYS A 118 19.86 4.19 -7.19
C LYS A 118 20.32 5.44 -6.45
N LEU A 119 19.82 6.61 -6.85
CA LEU A 119 20.12 7.89 -6.21
C LEU A 119 19.73 7.92 -4.73
N SER A 120 18.67 7.20 -4.33
CA SER A 120 18.30 7.09 -2.91
C SER A 120 19.31 6.33 -2.04
N LYS A 121 20.32 5.68 -2.65
CA LYS A 121 21.36 4.90 -1.98
C LYS A 121 22.74 5.56 -2.03
N VAL A 122 22.84 6.78 -2.53
CA VAL A 122 24.10 7.53 -2.60
C VAL A 122 23.98 8.87 -1.89
N GLU A 123 25.08 9.32 -1.31
CA GLU A 123 25.17 10.58 -0.59
C GLU A 123 25.00 11.80 -1.50
N SER A 124 24.50 12.88 -0.95
CA SER A 124 24.43 14.18 -1.64
C SER A 124 25.76 14.90 -1.51
N ILE A 125 26.48 15.06 -2.62
CA ILE A 125 27.82 15.67 -2.64
C ILE A 125 27.80 17.14 -3.06
N TYR A 126 26.70 17.62 -3.66
CA TYR A 126 26.57 19.01 -4.11
C TYR A 126 25.54 19.79 -3.28
N PRO A 127 25.68 21.11 -3.11
CA PRO A 127 24.65 21.94 -2.51
C PRO A 127 23.35 21.92 -3.33
N GLU A 128 22.31 22.61 -2.85
CA GLU A 128 21.12 22.83 -3.66
C GLU A 128 21.49 23.54 -4.96
N ARG A 129 20.83 23.16 -6.05
CA ARG A 129 21.02 23.80 -7.35
C ARG A 129 19.79 24.62 -7.75
N LYS A 130 20.01 25.59 -8.62
CA LYS A 130 18.95 26.40 -9.22
C LYS A 130 17.97 25.53 -10.02
N VAL A 131 16.72 25.99 -10.05
CA VAL A 131 15.60 25.28 -10.67
C VAL A 131 15.49 25.58 -12.17
N GLY A 132 15.42 24.54 -12.99
CA GLY A 132 15.11 24.61 -14.42
C GLY A 132 13.63 24.81 -14.73
N LYS A 133 13.29 25.13 -15.98
CA LYS A 133 11.88 25.37 -16.40
C LYS A 133 11.00 24.13 -16.22
N ASN A 134 11.47 22.95 -16.64
CA ASN A 134 10.70 21.69 -16.57
C ASN A 134 10.45 21.23 -15.14
N GLU A 135 11.42 21.43 -14.24
CA GLU A 135 11.32 21.06 -12.82
C GLU A 135 10.19 21.82 -12.11
N ARG A 136 10.03 23.11 -12.41
CA ARG A 136 8.92 23.91 -11.87
C ARG A 136 7.57 23.31 -12.26
N ALA A 137 7.39 22.96 -13.54
CA ALA A 137 6.16 22.35 -14.02
C ALA A 137 5.89 21.00 -13.35
N TRP A 138 6.91 20.15 -13.22
CA TRP A 138 6.78 18.86 -12.54
C TRP A 138 6.42 19.02 -11.06
N ALA A 139 7.02 19.97 -10.36
CA ALA A 139 6.73 20.23 -8.95
C ALA A 139 5.33 20.77 -8.72
N VAL A 140 4.85 21.68 -9.58
CA VAL A 140 3.46 22.16 -9.53
C VAL A 140 2.51 20.97 -9.70
N LYS A 141 2.74 20.12 -10.70
CA LYS A 141 1.91 18.94 -10.93
C LYS A 141 1.99 17.95 -9.76
N LEU A 142 3.19 17.69 -9.22
CA LEU A 142 3.38 16.78 -8.09
C LEU A 142 2.67 17.28 -6.83
N ARG A 143 2.68 18.59 -6.55
CA ARG A 143 1.93 19.18 -5.42
C ARG A 143 0.43 18.92 -5.54
N ARG A 144 -0.15 19.14 -6.73
CA ARG A 144 -1.58 18.87 -7.00
C ARG A 144 -1.91 17.39 -6.85
N VAL A 145 -1.08 16.51 -7.41
CA VAL A 145 -1.26 15.06 -7.28
C VAL A 145 -1.15 14.64 -5.81
N LYS A 146 -0.21 15.21 -5.04
CA LYS A 146 -0.08 14.93 -3.61
C LYS A 146 -1.32 15.38 -2.82
N LEU A 147 -1.85 16.57 -3.09
CA LEU A 147 -3.10 17.03 -2.50
C LEU A 147 -4.26 16.10 -2.85
N ARG A 148 -4.38 15.69 -4.12
CA ARG A 148 -5.42 14.74 -4.55
C ARG A 148 -5.32 13.42 -3.77
N LYS A 149 -4.11 12.90 -3.52
CA LYS A 149 -3.93 11.73 -2.66
C LYS A 149 -4.43 11.97 -1.23
N ASP A 150 -4.15 13.14 -0.67
CA ASP A 150 -4.58 13.49 0.69
C ASP A 150 -6.11 13.65 0.77
N VAL A 151 -6.75 14.19 -0.26
CA VAL A 151 -8.22 14.24 -0.42
C VAL A 151 -8.80 12.84 -0.45
N LEU A 152 -8.27 11.97 -1.31
CA LEU A 152 -8.74 10.59 -1.43
C LEU A 152 -8.53 9.79 -0.15
N GLU A 153 -7.40 9.99 0.54
CA GLU A 153 -7.14 9.35 1.84
C GLU A 153 -8.15 9.83 2.90
N ALA A 154 -8.49 11.12 2.93
CA ALA A 154 -9.50 11.65 3.83
C ALA A 154 -10.89 11.07 3.53
N GLN A 155 -11.28 10.99 2.25
CA GLN A 155 -12.52 10.32 1.82
C GLN A 155 -12.54 8.84 2.25
N ARG A 156 -11.43 8.11 2.03
CA ARG A 156 -11.31 6.72 2.45
C ARG A 156 -11.50 6.57 3.96
N VAL A 157 -10.89 7.46 4.75
CA VAL A 157 -11.05 7.47 6.19
C VAL A 157 -12.52 7.68 6.57
N ILE A 158 -13.21 8.67 5.99
CA ILE A 158 -14.62 8.96 6.28
C ILE A 158 -15.49 7.72 6.02
N VAL A 159 -15.38 7.12 4.83
CA VAL A 159 -16.16 5.92 4.47
C VAL A 159 -15.81 4.74 5.38
N SER A 160 -14.52 4.55 5.69
CA SER A 160 -14.10 3.50 6.63
C SER A 160 -14.63 3.71 8.04
N SER A 161 -14.75 4.97 8.48
CA SER A 161 -15.34 5.35 9.75
C SER A 161 -16.83 5.09 9.77
N GLN A 162 -17.56 5.41 8.70
CA GLN A 162 -18.99 5.10 8.56
C GLN A 162 -19.24 3.59 8.62
N LEU A 163 -18.45 2.78 7.89
CA LEU A 163 -18.51 1.32 7.99
C LEU A 163 -18.21 0.82 9.41
N ARG A 164 -17.25 1.46 10.10
CA ARG A 164 -16.94 1.13 11.50
C ARG A 164 -18.07 1.52 12.46
N SER A 165 -18.77 2.62 12.22
CA SER A 165 -19.95 3.02 12.99
C SER A 165 -21.12 2.05 12.78
N VAL A 166 -21.39 1.63 11.54
CA VAL A 166 -22.40 0.59 11.24
C VAL A 166 -22.05 -0.74 11.91
N LEU A 167 -20.76 -1.11 11.90
CA LEU A 167 -20.28 -2.32 12.57
C LEU A 167 -20.52 -2.29 14.08
N GLY A 168 -20.39 -1.12 14.72
CA GLY A 168 -20.60 -0.95 16.16
C GLY A 168 -19.79 -1.94 16.99
N SER A 169 -20.48 -2.74 17.83
CA SER A 169 -19.90 -3.81 18.65
C SER A 169 -19.93 -5.20 17.99
N ALA A 170 -20.40 -5.31 16.75
CA ALA A 170 -20.36 -6.58 16.02
C ALA A 170 -18.92 -6.94 15.60
N GLY A 171 -18.67 -8.23 15.44
CA GLY A 171 -17.37 -8.76 15.02
C GLY A 171 -17.14 -8.64 13.51
N SER A 172 -18.20 -8.65 12.71
CA SER A 172 -18.11 -8.44 11.26
C SER A 172 -19.42 -7.94 10.64
N ILE A 173 -19.29 -7.42 9.43
CA ILE A 173 -20.35 -7.25 8.44
C ILE A 173 -20.05 -8.24 7.32
N ASP A 174 -21.00 -9.13 7.03
CA ASP A 174 -20.84 -10.20 6.03
C ASP A 174 -20.20 -9.67 4.74
N GLY A 175 -19.05 -10.22 4.33
CA GLY A 175 -18.33 -9.89 3.09
C GLY A 175 -17.83 -8.45 2.91
N VAL A 176 -18.02 -7.54 3.88
CA VAL A 176 -17.63 -6.13 3.78
C VAL A 176 -16.49 -5.78 4.71
N ALA A 177 -16.61 -6.09 6.00
CA ALA A 177 -15.60 -5.73 6.97
C ALA A 177 -15.62 -6.64 8.19
N SER A 178 -14.46 -6.85 8.81
CA SER A 178 -14.34 -7.59 10.07
C SER A 178 -13.44 -6.85 11.03
N VAL A 179 -13.60 -7.11 12.33
CA VAL A 179 -12.64 -6.64 13.31
C VAL A 179 -11.54 -7.66 13.49
N VAL A 180 -10.31 -7.21 13.29
CA VAL A 180 -9.09 -7.95 13.57
C VAL A 180 -8.61 -7.59 14.96
N LYS A 181 -8.56 -8.58 15.84
CA LYS A 181 -7.87 -8.48 17.12
C LYS A 181 -6.38 -8.63 16.85
N LYS A 182 -5.60 -7.62 17.22
CA LYS A 182 -4.13 -7.71 17.23
C LYS A 182 -3.70 -7.94 18.65
N GLU A 183 -3.21 -9.16 18.91
CA GLU A 183 -2.61 -9.50 20.19
C GLU A 183 -1.50 -8.50 20.51
N GLY A 184 -1.51 -8.03 21.75
CA GLY A 184 -0.45 -7.18 22.25
C GLY A 184 0.82 -7.99 22.37
N GLY A 185 1.89 -7.55 21.72
CA GLY A 185 3.21 -8.14 21.91
C GLY A 185 3.86 -7.68 23.21
N ILE A 186 4.83 -8.46 23.68
CA ILE A 186 5.75 -8.03 24.73
C ILE A 186 6.89 -7.24 24.05
N SER A 187 7.17 -6.05 24.55
CA SER A 187 8.33 -5.26 24.10
C SER A 187 9.16 -4.78 25.27
N PHE A 188 10.46 -4.62 25.07
CA PHE A 188 11.33 -4.01 26.07
C PHE A 188 11.15 -2.49 26.09
N ASP A 189 10.92 -1.91 27.26
CA ASP A 189 10.90 -0.45 27.47
C ASP A 189 12.32 0.09 27.57
N LYS A 190 12.89 0.35 26.39
CA LYS A 190 14.22 0.94 26.28
C LYS A 190 14.32 2.28 27.01
N THR A 191 13.28 3.10 26.93
CA THR A 191 13.27 4.47 27.49
C THR A 191 13.22 4.44 29.01
N ALA A 192 12.33 3.62 29.59
CA ALA A 192 12.31 3.44 31.05
C ALA A 192 13.60 2.81 31.55
N PHE A 193 14.16 1.83 30.83
CA PHE A 193 15.43 1.21 31.21
C PHE A 193 16.60 2.20 31.16
N GLU A 194 16.72 3.01 30.10
CA GLU A 194 17.73 4.07 29.98
C GLU A 194 17.62 5.09 31.11
N THR A 195 16.39 5.42 31.51
CA THR A 195 16.13 6.39 32.59
C THR A 195 16.55 5.85 33.95
N VAL A 196 16.25 4.58 34.26
CA VAL A 196 16.53 3.96 35.57
C VAL A 196 17.97 3.42 35.67
N HIS A 197 18.54 2.94 34.56
CA HIS A 197 19.86 2.34 34.50
C HIS A 197 20.76 2.92 33.39
N PRO A 198 21.01 4.25 33.38
CA PRO A 198 21.72 4.92 32.29
C PRO A 198 23.14 4.37 32.08
N PHE A 199 23.85 4.02 33.15
CA PHE A 199 25.20 3.45 33.05
C PHE A 199 25.22 2.04 32.45
N ILE A 200 24.25 1.19 32.79
CA ILE A 200 24.15 -0.15 32.22
C ILE A 200 23.74 -0.02 30.76
N TYR A 201 22.75 0.82 30.46
CA TYR A 201 22.31 1.11 29.10
C TYR A 201 23.47 1.53 28.19
N LYS A 202 24.31 2.46 28.65
CA LYS A 202 25.49 2.93 27.90
C LYS A 202 26.49 1.80 27.59
N LYS A 203 26.64 0.79 28.44
CA LYS A 203 27.52 -0.38 28.17
C LYS A 203 27.04 -1.23 26.99
N TYR A 204 25.75 -1.22 26.71
CA TYR A 204 25.14 -1.99 25.62
C TYR A 204 24.85 -1.13 24.38
N LEU A 205 25.25 0.14 24.35
CA LEU A 205 25.27 0.98 23.14
C LEU A 205 26.51 0.65 22.29
N ASN A 206 26.53 -0.54 21.70
CA ASN A 206 27.72 -1.08 21.01
C ASN A 206 27.43 -1.61 19.60
N ILE A 207 26.19 -1.48 19.10
CA ILE A 207 25.90 -1.75 17.70
C ILE A 207 26.10 -0.45 16.92
N GLU A 208 27.20 -0.36 16.20
CA GLU A 208 27.42 0.72 15.25
C GLU A 208 26.86 0.34 13.88
N LYS A 209 25.98 1.19 13.35
CA LYS A 209 25.47 1.07 11.99
C LYS A 209 25.69 2.39 11.27
N MET A 210 26.33 2.31 10.12
CA MET A 210 26.39 3.41 9.16
C MET A 210 25.23 3.24 8.19
N GLU A 211 24.27 4.15 8.24
CA GLU A 211 23.10 4.10 7.38
C GLU A 211 22.95 5.44 6.64
N LEU A 212 22.56 5.37 5.37
CA LEU A 212 22.24 6.56 4.61
C LEU A 212 20.85 7.07 5.05
N SER A 213 20.82 8.29 5.57
CA SER A 213 19.59 8.99 5.97
C SER A 213 19.29 10.11 4.99
N GLY A 214 18.02 10.48 4.83
CA GLY A 214 17.61 11.60 3.96
C GLY A 214 16.37 11.32 3.13
N SER A 215 15.23 11.88 3.56
CA SER A 215 13.96 11.76 2.84
C SER A 215 13.81 12.84 1.77
N PHE A 216 13.18 12.48 0.66
CA PHE A 216 12.78 13.45 -0.36
C PHE A 216 11.61 14.28 0.18
N THR A 217 11.71 15.60 0.07
CA THR A 217 10.72 16.55 0.59
C THR A 217 10.37 17.59 -0.47
N LEU A 218 9.07 17.75 -0.72
CA LEU A 218 8.56 18.82 -1.56
C LEU A 218 8.34 20.09 -0.71
N ARG A 219 8.82 21.25 -1.16
CA ARG A 219 8.56 22.54 -0.51
C ARG A 219 7.21 23.12 -0.98
N SER A 220 6.65 24.03 -0.17
CA SER A 220 5.35 24.66 -0.41
C SER A 220 4.23 23.65 -0.66
N LYS A 221 4.13 22.63 0.21
CA LYS A 221 3.10 21.60 0.10
C LYS A 221 1.72 22.23 0.29
N MET A 222 0.81 21.89 -0.62
CA MET A 222 -0.62 22.11 -0.42
C MET A 222 -1.08 21.20 0.72
N GLN A 223 -1.88 21.73 1.63
CA GLN A 223 -2.30 21.01 2.84
C GLN A 223 -3.81 20.86 2.86
N LEU A 224 -4.28 19.64 3.13
CA LEU A 224 -5.71 19.32 3.15
C LEU A 224 -6.52 20.30 4.00
N ARG A 225 -6.04 20.66 5.20
CA ARG A 225 -6.73 21.59 6.11
C ARG A 225 -6.96 23.00 5.55
N HIS A 226 -6.13 23.46 4.62
CA HIS A 226 -6.25 24.79 4.02
C HIS A 226 -7.00 24.74 2.69
N GLU A 227 -6.73 23.73 1.88
CA GLU A 227 -7.28 23.60 0.52
C GLU A 227 -8.70 23.01 0.54
N GLU A 228 -8.99 22.12 1.49
CA GLU A 228 -10.26 21.39 1.62
C GLU A 228 -10.70 21.34 3.11
N PRO A 229 -10.94 22.49 3.76
CA PRO A 229 -11.19 22.58 5.20
C PRO A 229 -12.40 21.76 5.64
N LYS A 230 -13.49 21.78 4.87
CA LYS A 230 -14.71 21.00 5.16
C LYS A 230 -14.44 19.49 5.19
N LEU A 231 -13.65 19.00 4.23
CA LEU A 231 -13.29 17.58 4.17
C LEU A 231 -12.35 17.21 5.31
N TYR A 232 -11.41 18.09 5.64
CA TYR A 232 -10.52 17.90 6.79
C TYR A 232 -11.30 17.79 8.10
N GLU A 233 -12.25 18.70 8.35
CA GLU A 233 -13.13 18.66 9.52
C GLU A 233 -13.97 17.38 9.55
N ALA A 234 -14.63 17.03 8.44
CA ALA A 234 -15.42 15.81 8.34
C ALA A 234 -14.59 14.55 8.64
N MET A 235 -13.36 14.46 8.11
CA MET A 235 -12.43 13.36 8.40
C MET A 235 -12.07 13.31 9.89
N HIS A 236 -11.82 14.46 10.52
CA HIS A 236 -11.49 14.52 11.95
C HIS A 236 -12.66 14.11 12.83
N SER A 237 -13.86 14.63 12.57
CA SER A 237 -15.09 14.24 13.27
C SER A 237 -15.36 12.74 13.15
N ALA A 238 -15.25 12.20 11.93
CA ALA A 238 -15.44 10.76 11.69
C ALA A 238 -14.41 9.88 12.43
N LYS A 239 -13.16 10.35 12.61
CA LYS A 239 -12.16 9.64 13.44
C LYS A 239 -12.50 9.70 14.92
N GLU A 240 -12.97 10.86 15.39
CA GLU A 240 -13.32 11.05 16.80
C GLU A 240 -14.51 10.18 17.22
N GLU A 241 -15.57 10.15 16.40
CA GLU A 241 -16.75 9.30 16.63
C GLU A 241 -16.38 7.82 16.77
N VAL A 242 -15.58 7.30 15.84
CA VAL A 242 -15.09 5.92 15.90
C VAL A 242 -14.16 5.69 17.09
N GLY A 243 -13.39 6.70 17.48
CA GLY A 243 -12.55 6.68 18.67
C GLY A 243 -13.31 6.39 19.97
N LYS A 244 -14.61 6.72 20.01
CA LYS A 244 -15.51 6.45 21.15
C LYS A 244 -15.99 4.99 21.19
N LEU A 245 -15.94 4.26 20.08
CA LEU A 245 -16.43 2.87 19.93
C LEU A 245 -15.43 1.79 20.44
N ARG A 246 -14.58 2.12 21.43
CA ARG A 246 -13.41 1.30 21.85
C ARG A 246 -13.70 0.12 22.78
N HIS A 247 -14.92 -0.41 22.78
CA HIS A 247 -15.31 -1.45 23.74
C HIS A 247 -15.86 -2.73 23.10
N LYS A 248 -15.87 -3.78 23.94
CA LYS A 248 -16.18 -5.21 23.70
C LYS A 248 -16.79 -5.52 22.33
N ILE A 249 -16.10 -6.38 21.59
CA ILE A 249 -16.59 -6.94 20.33
C ILE A 249 -17.27 -8.27 20.60
N SER A 250 -18.49 -8.38 20.10
CA SER A 250 -19.26 -9.62 20.07
C SER A 250 -18.85 -10.50 18.89
N SER A 251 -19.19 -11.79 18.95
CA SER A 251 -19.08 -12.70 17.80
C SER A 251 -20.17 -12.50 16.74
N LYS A 252 -21.07 -11.51 16.92
CA LYS A 252 -22.18 -11.26 16.02
C LYS A 252 -21.69 -10.79 14.66
N THR A 253 -22.34 -11.28 13.60
CA THR A 253 -22.21 -10.79 12.24
C THR A 253 -23.43 -9.99 11.85
N ILE A 254 -23.23 -8.78 11.33
CA ILE A 254 -24.29 -7.95 10.75
C ILE A 254 -24.51 -8.40 9.30
N ARG A 255 -25.77 -8.60 8.93
CA ARG A 255 -26.15 -8.87 7.54
C ARG A 255 -26.00 -7.58 6.72
N ARG A 256 -25.46 -7.70 5.50
CA ARG A 256 -25.38 -6.57 4.56
C ARG A 256 -26.78 -6.03 4.23
N SER A 257 -26.90 -4.71 4.20
CA SER A 257 -28.02 -3.96 3.60
C SER A 257 -27.54 -3.24 2.33
N ALA A 258 -28.47 -2.68 1.56
CA ALA A 258 -28.13 -1.87 0.38
C ALA A 258 -27.22 -0.67 0.75
N ASP A 259 -27.48 0.00 1.88
CA ASP A 259 -26.66 1.13 2.34
C ASP A 259 -25.22 0.71 2.66
N ILE A 260 -25.03 -0.47 3.28
CA ILE A 260 -23.71 -1.03 3.54
C ILE A 260 -22.99 -1.37 2.23
N GLU A 261 -23.72 -1.98 1.28
CA GLU A 261 -23.18 -2.31 -0.04
C GLU A 261 -22.75 -1.05 -0.80
N ASN A 262 -23.50 0.05 -0.67
CA ASN A 262 -23.17 1.37 -1.23
C ASN A 262 -21.92 1.97 -0.60
N LEU A 263 -21.83 1.98 0.75
CA LEU A 263 -20.64 2.44 1.46
C LEU A 263 -19.38 1.65 1.07
N HIS A 264 -19.51 0.33 0.95
CA HIS A 264 -18.39 -0.49 0.53
C HIS A 264 -18.01 -0.22 -0.94
N THR A 265 -18.98 -0.03 -1.82
CA THR A 265 -18.74 0.36 -3.22
C THR A 265 -18.02 1.70 -3.30
N GLU A 266 -18.41 2.68 -2.49
CA GLU A 266 -17.72 3.97 -2.38
C GLU A 266 -16.27 3.79 -1.91
N TYR A 267 -16.04 2.94 -0.89
CA TYR A 267 -14.69 2.60 -0.42
C TYR A 267 -13.82 2.01 -1.54
N LEU A 268 -14.36 1.07 -2.32
CA LEU A 268 -13.65 0.45 -3.44
C LEU A 268 -13.32 1.46 -4.55
N GLU A 269 -14.25 2.38 -4.86
CA GLU A 269 -14.00 3.43 -5.85
C GLU A 269 -12.93 4.42 -5.37
N VAL A 270 -12.97 4.84 -4.09
CA VAL A 270 -11.91 5.69 -3.53
C VAL A 270 -10.55 4.97 -3.60
N GLN A 271 -10.49 3.68 -3.29
CA GLN A 271 -9.25 2.89 -3.43
C GLN A 271 -8.76 2.86 -4.88
N ARG A 272 -9.64 2.60 -5.86
CA ARG A 272 -9.30 2.67 -7.29
C ARG A 272 -8.64 4.01 -7.64
N GLN A 273 -9.24 5.12 -7.22
CA GLN A 273 -8.73 6.47 -7.48
C GLN A 273 -7.37 6.72 -6.80
N ILE A 274 -7.15 6.17 -5.60
CA ILE A 274 -5.84 6.22 -4.91
C ILE A 274 -4.79 5.54 -5.78
N TYR A 275 -5.02 4.31 -6.24
CA TYR A 275 -4.03 3.58 -7.05
C TYR A 275 -3.77 4.23 -8.41
N ILE A 276 -4.79 4.83 -9.04
CA ILE A 276 -4.60 5.65 -10.25
C ILE A 276 -3.68 6.83 -9.97
N THR A 277 -3.95 7.57 -8.88
CA THR A 277 -3.20 8.77 -8.50
C THR A 277 -1.78 8.43 -8.05
N ASP A 278 -1.57 7.26 -7.42
CA ASP A 278 -0.27 6.77 -6.99
C ASP A 278 0.71 6.62 -8.15
N TRP A 279 0.25 6.09 -9.28
CA TRP A 279 1.11 5.95 -10.45
C TRP A 279 1.57 7.31 -10.99
N GLU A 280 0.67 8.29 -11.08
CA GLU A 280 1.02 9.66 -11.47
C GLU A 280 2.02 10.28 -10.49
N TYR A 281 1.83 10.07 -9.18
CA TYR A 281 2.73 10.56 -8.15
C TYR A 281 4.13 9.99 -8.32
N HIS A 282 4.26 8.67 -8.48
CA HIS A 282 5.55 8.01 -8.58
C HIS A 282 6.36 8.44 -9.82
N LYS A 283 5.70 8.60 -10.97
CA LYS A 283 6.37 9.11 -12.19
C LYS A 283 6.98 10.48 -11.97
N LEU A 284 6.22 11.40 -11.37
CA LEU A 284 6.65 12.78 -11.13
C LEU A 284 7.70 12.88 -10.02
N GLU A 285 7.54 12.11 -8.95
CA GLU A 285 8.54 12.06 -7.87
C GLU A 285 9.87 11.51 -8.39
N ALA A 286 9.87 10.43 -9.19
CA ALA A 286 11.07 9.90 -9.80
C ALA A 286 11.76 10.92 -10.72
N ALA A 287 10.99 11.65 -11.53
CA ALA A 287 11.54 12.70 -12.40
C ALA A 287 12.22 13.83 -11.60
N LEU A 288 11.59 14.30 -10.50
CA LEU A 288 12.22 15.30 -9.63
C LEU A 288 13.43 14.78 -8.87
N LYS A 289 13.39 13.54 -8.37
CA LYS A 289 14.54 12.89 -7.74
C LYS A 289 15.73 12.80 -8.68
N ASN A 290 15.50 12.44 -9.94
CA ASN A 290 16.55 12.39 -10.95
C ASN A 290 17.07 13.79 -11.30
N ALA A 291 16.19 14.80 -11.34
CA ALA A 291 16.60 16.18 -11.52
C ALA A 291 17.48 16.67 -10.37
N VAL A 292 17.13 16.34 -9.12
CA VAL A 292 17.99 16.62 -7.95
C VAL A 292 19.35 15.95 -8.11
N GLY A 293 19.39 14.69 -8.57
CA GLY A 293 20.65 13.96 -8.77
C GLY A 293 21.43 13.86 -7.46
N LEU A 294 22.71 14.26 -7.49
CA LEU A 294 23.60 14.26 -6.32
C LEU A 294 23.56 15.58 -5.52
N SER A 295 22.72 16.55 -5.90
CA SER A 295 22.51 17.77 -5.12
C SER A 295 21.66 17.50 -3.87
N LYS A 296 21.79 18.37 -2.87
CA LYS A 296 20.95 18.37 -1.66
C LYS A 296 19.49 18.75 -1.95
N GLY A 297 19.18 19.30 -3.12
CA GLY A 297 17.85 19.74 -3.48
C GLY A 297 17.81 20.67 -4.69
N LEU A 298 16.60 21.14 -4.99
CA LEU A 298 16.31 22.20 -5.93
C LEU A 298 15.80 23.41 -5.14
N GLU A 299 16.51 24.54 -5.24
CA GLU A 299 16.25 25.75 -4.46
C GLU A 299 14.77 26.14 -4.47
N GLY A 300 14.17 26.31 -3.29
CA GLY A 300 12.76 26.72 -3.15
C GLY A 300 11.72 25.69 -3.63
N LEU A 301 12.13 24.54 -4.17
CA LEU A 301 11.22 23.56 -4.77
C LEU A 301 11.21 22.22 -4.02
N CYS A 302 12.35 21.59 -3.76
CA CYS A 302 12.42 20.34 -3.02
C CYS A 302 13.78 20.13 -2.36
N GLY A 303 13.80 19.45 -1.22
CA GLY A 303 15.02 19.02 -0.53
C GLY A 303 15.15 17.50 -0.55
N TRP A 304 16.37 16.99 -0.72
CA TRP A 304 16.69 15.57 -0.61
C TRP A 304 18.13 15.39 -0.16
N ASN A 305 18.46 15.98 0.99
CA ASN A 305 19.79 15.87 1.60
C ASN A 305 20.00 14.46 2.15
N ARG A 306 20.74 13.65 1.40
CA ARG A 306 21.13 12.29 1.79
C ARG A 306 22.52 12.33 2.39
N THR A 307 22.68 11.86 3.62
CA THR A 307 23.92 11.89 4.39
C THR A 307 24.13 10.58 5.11
N ILE A 308 25.38 10.11 5.18
CA ILE A 308 25.72 8.95 6.00
C ILE A 308 25.64 9.35 7.48
N GLN A 309 24.82 8.64 8.26
CA GLN A 309 24.71 8.85 9.70
C GLN A 309 25.21 7.61 10.41
N THR A 310 26.12 7.80 11.36
CA THR A 310 26.48 6.76 12.32
C THR A 310 25.42 6.72 13.40
N LYS A 311 24.73 5.58 13.50
CA LYS A 311 23.75 5.31 14.53
C LYS A 311 24.32 4.27 15.49
N ILE A 312 24.42 4.64 16.75
CA ILE A 312 24.75 3.72 17.83
C ILE A 312 23.43 3.19 18.39
N GLU A 313 23.24 1.88 18.29
CA GLU A 313 22.05 1.18 18.76
C GLU A 313 22.34 0.35 20.01
N PHE A 314 21.31 0.21 20.83
CA PHE A 314 21.35 -0.65 22.01
C PHE A 314 21.24 -2.11 21.59
N ASN A 315 22.20 -2.92 22.02
CA ASN A 315 22.22 -4.36 21.75
C ASN A 315 21.26 -5.09 22.69
N GLN A 316 19.97 -5.01 22.35
CA GLN A 316 18.90 -5.63 23.13
C GLN A 316 19.05 -7.15 23.21
N LYS A 317 19.60 -7.79 22.16
CA LYS A 317 19.84 -9.24 22.14
C LYS A 317 20.89 -9.63 23.18
N GLN A 318 22.06 -9.00 23.13
CA GLN A 318 23.14 -9.25 24.10
C GLN A 318 22.68 -8.91 25.52
N PHE A 319 21.99 -7.79 25.72
CA PHE A 319 21.45 -7.42 27.03
C PHE A 319 20.47 -8.46 27.57
N LYS A 320 19.58 -9.01 26.73
CA LYS A 320 18.66 -10.07 27.12
C LYS A 320 19.38 -11.35 27.52
N GLU A 321 20.43 -11.73 26.79
CA GLU A 321 21.23 -12.93 27.04
C GLU A 321 22.04 -12.80 28.34
N GLU A 322 22.69 -11.66 28.57
CA GLU A 322 23.57 -11.46 29.74
C GLU A 322 22.83 -11.02 31.01
N ARG A 323 21.67 -10.36 30.87
CA ARG A 323 20.89 -9.77 31.98
C ARG A 323 19.40 -10.12 31.90
N PRO A 324 19.01 -11.40 31.80
CA PRO A 324 17.63 -11.81 31.53
C PRO A 324 16.64 -11.31 32.59
N ARG A 325 16.99 -11.39 33.88
CA ARG A 325 16.13 -10.91 34.98
C ARG A 325 15.89 -9.41 34.94
N LEU A 326 16.90 -8.63 34.54
CA LEU A 326 16.75 -7.18 34.43
C LEU A 326 15.95 -6.84 33.16
N TYR A 327 16.17 -7.56 32.07
CA TYR A 327 15.39 -7.44 30.86
C TYR A 327 13.89 -7.67 31.10
N GLU A 328 13.54 -8.71 31.86
CA GLU A 328 12.15 -9.03 32.25
C GLU A 328 11.47 -7.91 33.03
N LYS A 329 12.18 -7.24 33.95
CA LYS A 329 11.64 -6.12 34.75
C LYS A 329 11.19 -4.92 33.91
N PHE A 330 11.75 -4.74 32.72
CA PHE A 330 11.41 -3.65 31.81
C PHE A 330 10.62 -4.15 30.59
N GLN A 331 9.95 -5.30 30.68
CA GLN A 331 9.01 -5.72 29.66
C GLN A 331 7.68 -4.99 29.80
N LEU A 332 7.18 -4.48 28.68
CA LEU A 332 5.85 -3.92 28.52
C LEU A 332 4.97 -4.91 27.78
N ASN A 333 3.86 -5.24 28.40
CA ASN A 333 2.75 -5.88 27.72
C ASN A 333 1.99 -4.81 26.94
N LYS A 334 2.07 -4.85 25.62
CA LYS A 334 1.22 -3.98 24.82
C LYS A 334 -0.24 -4.42 25.02
N PRO A 335 -1.19 -3.48 25.10
CA PRO A 335 -2.60 -3.85 25.15
C PRO A 335 -3.02 -4.49 23.81
N ILE A 336 -4.03 -5.35 23.87
CA ILE A 336 -4.72 -5.83 22.67
C ILE A 336 -5.31 -4.62 21.96
N THR A 337 -5.12 -4.54 20.64
CA THR A 337 -5.73 -3.49 19.81
C THR A 337 -6.73 -4.09 18.84
N LEU A 338 -7.78 -3.32 18.55
CA LEU A 338 -8.85 -3.69 17.63
C LEU A 338 -8.71 -2.83 16.38
N ALA A 339 -8.65 -3.45 15.21
CA ALA A 339 -8.59 -2.77 13.93
C ALA A 339 -9.70 -3.27 13.01
N ILE A 340 -10.34 -2.39 12.26
CA ILE A 340 -11.25 -2.80 11.19
C ILE A 340 -10.44 -3.20 9.95
N SER A 341 -10.76 -4.35 9.39
CA SER A 341 -10.27 -4.81 8.09
C SER A 341 -11.44 -4.77 7.12
N ILE A 342 -11.40 -3.83 6.19
CA ILE A 342 -12.39 -3.73 5.10
C ILE A 342 -11.91 -4.61 3.96
N ASN A 343 -12.83 -5.38 3.39
CA ASN A 343 -12.55 -6.28 2.30
C ASN A 343 -12.11 -5.48 1.05
N PRO A 344 -10.98 -5.79 0.39
CA PRO A 344 -10.59 -5.08 -0.81
C PRO A 344 -11.35 -5.52 -2.07
N CYS A 345 -12.15 -6.59 -1.97
CA CYS A 345 -12.94 -7.16 -3.06
C CYS A 345 -14.45 -7.12 -2.71
N ARG A 346 -15.30 -7.31 -3.72
CA ARG A 346 -16.76 -7.33 -3.61
C ARG A 346 -17.29 -8.77 -3.75
N PRO A 347 -17.37 -9.56 -2.66
CA PRO A 347 -17.77 -10.97 -2.70
C PRO A 347 -19.29 -11.16 -2.81
N TYR A 348 -20.02 -10.20 -3.37
CA TYR A 348 -21.48 -10.19 -3.44
C TYR A 348 -21.97 -9.57 -4.75
N ALA A 349 -23.14 -10.02 -5.21
CA ALA A 349 -23.66 -9.69 -6.54
C ALA A 349 -23.97 -8.19 -6.73
N PHE A 350 -23.95 -7.73 -7.98
CA PHE A 350 -24.61 -6.48 -8.35
C PHE A 350 -26.12 -6.67 -8.18
N LYS A 351 -26.76 -5.83 -7.36
CA LYS A 351 -28.20 -5.64 -7.51
C LYS A 351 -28.36 -4.66 -8.67
N HIS A 352 -28.86 -5.17 -9.79
CA HIS A 352 -29.16 -4.38 -10.97
C HIS A 352 -30.30 -3.40 -10.70
#